data_AF-A0A963JWL8-F1
#
_entry.id   AF-A0A963JWL8-F1
#
_cell.length_a   1.000
_cell.length_b   1.000
_cell.length_c   1.000
_cell.angle_alpha   90.00
_cell.angle_beta   90.00
_cell.angle_gamma   90.00
#
_symmetry.space_group_name_H-M   'P 1'
#
loop_
_entity.id
_entity.type
_entity.pdbx_description
1 polymer ?
#
loop_
_entity_poly.entity_id
_entity_poly.type
_entity_poly.pdbx_seq_one_letter_code
_entity_poly.pdbx_strand_id
1 'polypeptide(L)'
;ADRIGYRFRGGRPLEFMPHEQPFGAGSDPSNIVDACYPYGSIQVPGGTEPIVLHRDAVSGGGYMMVGTVISADMDLIGQLQPHTPVRFVAVDMAGALAARHDRQAILDKMQSHLA
;
A
#
# COMPACT_ATOMS: atom_id res chain seq x y z
N ALA A 1 8.93 10.75 -1.81
CA ALA A 1 8.24 9.74 -2.62
C ALA A 1 9.14 9.48 -3.82
N ASP A 2 9.40 8.21 -4.10
CA ASP A 2 10.21 7.76 -5.22
C ASP A 2 9.73 6.36 -5.64
N ARG A 3 10.54 5.64 -6.42
CA ARG A 3 10.20 4.30 -6.91
C ARG A 3 10.23 3.20 -5.83
N ILE A 4 10.79 3.48 -4.65
CA ILE A 4 10.77 2.59 -3.48
C ILE A 4 9.42 2.73 -2.78
N GLY A 5 8.93 3.95 -2.58
CA GLY A 5 7.64 4.15 -1.93
C GLY A 5 7.15 5.59 -1.83
N TYR A 6 5.86 5.70 -1.54
CA TYR A 6 5.15 6.96 -1.37
C TYR A 6 4.79 7.13 0.10
N ARG A 7 5.32 8.19 0.71
CA ARG A 7 5.05 8.56 2.10
C ARG A 7 3.99 9.64 2.15
N PHE A 8 2.97 9.42 2.97
CA PHE A 8 1.85 10.33 3.16
C PHE A 8 1.99 11.04 4.50
N ARG A 9 1.66 12.34 4.51
CA ARG A 9 1.63 13.17 5.71
C ARG A 9 0.21 13.60 6.03
N GLY A 10 -0.06 13.79 7.31
CA GLY A 10 -1.39 14.12 7.81
C GLY A 10 -2.27 12.87 7.99
N GLY A 11 -3.53 13.11 8.35
CA GLY A 11 -4.45 12.05 8.78
C GLY A 11 -4.49 11.90 10.30
N ARG A 12 -5.16 10.83 10.76
CA ARG A 12 -5.27 10.51 12.18
C ARG A 12 -4.21 9.46 12.54
N PRO A 13 -3.37 9.69 13.57
CA PRO A 13 -2.47 8.66 14.07
C PRO A 13 -3.23 7.40 14.47
N LEU A 14 -2.64 6.24 14.22
CA LEU A 14 -3.18 4.95 14.64
C LEU A 14 -3.03 4.78 16.15
N GLU A 15 -4.04 4.16 16.75
CA GLU A 15 -4.00 3.71 18.13
C GLU A 15 -3.62 2.23 18.16
N PHE A 16 -2.67 1.87 19.01
CA PHE A 16 -2.20 0.50 19.15
C PHE A 16 -2.81 -0.14 20.39
N MET A 17 -3.25 -1.39 20.24
CA MET A 17 -3.65 -2.19 21.39
C MET A 17 -2.38 -2.60 22.17
N PRO A 18 -2.36 -2.42 23.50
CA PRO A 18 -1.26 -2.91 24.32
C PRO A 18 -1.08 -4.41 24.12
N HIS A 19 0.13 -4.81 23.74
CA HIS A 19 0.51 -6.21 23.61
C HIS A 19 2.02 -6.36 23.90
N GLU A 20 2.40 -7.55 24.34
CA GLU A 20 3.81 -7.90 24.47
C GLU A 20 4.40 -8.18 23.08
N GLN A 21 5.56 -7.59 22.78
CA GLN A 21 6.23 -7.80 21.50
C GLN A 21 6.76 -9.24 21.39
N PRO A 22 6.51 -9.95 20.29
CA PRO A 22 7.04 -11.29 20.11
C PRO A 22 8.56 -11.26 19.95
N PHE A 23 9.21 -12.38 20.26
CA PHE A 23 10.64 -12.55 20.01
C PHE A 23 10.94 -12.34 18.52
N GLY A 24 11.93 -11.48 18.24
CA GLY A 24 12.33 -11.13 16.87
C GLY A 24 11.66 -9.89 16.30
N ALA A 25 10.67 -9.29 16.98
CA ALA A 25 10.16 -7.96 16.65
C ALA A 25 10.95 -6.87 17.40
N GLY A 26 10.95 -5.66 16.84
CA GLY A 26 11.47 -4.47 17.53
C GLY A 26 10.56 -3.99 18.67
N SER A 27 11.00 -2.99 19.43
CA SER A 27 10.24 -2.49 20.59
C SER A 27 9.09 -1.55 20.25
N ASP A 28 8.97 -1.08 19.00
CA ASP A 28 7.88 -0.20 18.58
C ASP A 28 6.59 -1.02 18.37
N PRO A 29 5.41 -0.51 18.79
CA PRO A 29 4.15 -1.25 18.67
C PRO A 29 3.71 -1.53 17.22
N SER A 30 4.28 -0.84 16.23
CA SER A 30 4.08 -1.14 14.81
C SER A 30 5.00 -2.24 14.27
N ASN A 31 5.93 -2.74 15.09
CA ASN A 31 6.82 -3.81 14.68
C ASN A 31 6.14 -5.17 14.70
N ILE A 32 6.56 -6.00 13.75
CA ILE A 32 6.22 -7.42 13.67
C ILE A 32 7.52 -8.21 13.47
N VAL A 33 7.47 -9.53 13.65
CA VAL A 33 8.51 -10.40 13.11
C VAL A 33 8.50 -10.26 11.58
N ASP A 34 9.69 -10.19 10.98
CA ASP A 34 9.84 -9.93 9.55
C ASP A 34 8.90 -10.79 8.69
N ALA A 35 8.16 -10.11 7.81
CA ALA A 35 7.22 -10.74 6.89
C ALA A 35 7.46 -10.26 5.46
N CYS A 36 7.02 -11.04 4.48
CA CYS A 36 7.02 -10.62 3.08
C CYS A 36 6.01 -9.49 2.87
N TYR A 37 6.42 -8.48 2.11
CA TYR A 37 5.58 -7.35 1.74
C TYR A 37 5.02 -7.53 0.33
N PRO A 38 3.69 -7.49 0.14
CA PRO A 38 3.13 -7.37 -1.19
C PRO A 38 3.45 -6.00 -1.79
N TYR A 39 3.56 -5.95 -3.11
CA TYR A 39 3.58 -4.71 -3.86
C TYR A 39 2.30 -3.91 -3.59
N GLY A 40 2.44 -2.62 -3.25
CA GLY A 40 1.32 -1.78 -2.82
C GLY A 40 0.96 -1.89 -1.33
N SER A 41 1.72 -2.65 -0.53
CA SER A 41 1.52 -2.71 0.92
C SER A 41 1.57 -1.33 1.56
N ILE A 42 0.69 -1.13 2.54
CA ILE A 42 0.56 0.11 3.29
C ILE A 42 1.12 -0.12 4.69
N GLN A 43 2.30 0.44 4.97
CA GLN A 43 2.94 0.37 6.27
C GLN A 43 2.71 1.68 7.04
N VAL A 44 2.61 1.61 8.36
CA VAL A 44 2.47 2.81 9.20
C VAL A 44 3.44 2.72 10.39
N PRO A 45 4.76 2.92 10.16
CA PRO A 45 5.74 2.92 11.23
C PRO A 45 5.39 3.93 12.32
N GLY A 46 5.39 3.49 13.58
CA GLY A 46 5.00 4.30 14.74
C GLY A 46 3.56 4.83 14.69
N GLY A 47 2.73 4.36 13.76
CA GLY A 47 1.33 4.75 13.62
C GLY A 47 1.07 6.17 13.11
N THR A 48 2.05 6.84 12.48
CA THR A 48 1.89 8.27 12.11
C THR A 48 1.81 8.52 10.61
N GLU A 49 2.81 8.10 9.85
CA GLU A 49 2.93 8.38 8.41
C GLU A 49 2.74 7.09 7.60
N PRO A 50 1.63 6.94 6.85
CA PRO A 50 1.46 5.82 5.94
C PRO A 50 2.51 5.83 4.82
N ILE A 51 3.00 4.66 4.46
CA ILE A 51 3.94 4.44 3.36
C ILE A 51 3.37 3.35 2.46
N VAL A 52 3.12 3.67 1.19
CA VAL A 52 2.78 2.68 0.15
C VAL A 52 4.07 2.22 -0.50
N LEU A 53 4.39 0.94 -0.41
CA LEU A 53 5.56 0.36 -1.08
C LEU A 53 5.33 0.20 -2.58
N HIS A 54 6.32 0.61 -3.38
CA HIS A 54 6.27 0.59 -4.82
C HIS A 54 7.25 -0.43 -5.41
N ARG A 55 7.68 -0.26 -6.68
CA ARG A 55 8.20 -1.36 -7.51
C ARG A 55 9.66 -1.69 -7.19
N ASP A 56 10.38 -0.73 -6.62
CA ASP A 56 11.77 -0.87 -6.19
C ASP A 56 11.86 -1.04 -4.67
N ALA A 57 10.74 -1.35 -4.01
CA ALA A 57 10.68 -1.54 -2.57
C ALA A 57 11.40 -2.82 -2.12
N VAL A 58 11.70 -2.89 -0.82
CA VAL A 58 12.14 -4.11 -0.15
C VAL A 58 11.04 -5.18 -0.20
N SER A 59 11.43 -6.45 -0.33
CA SER A 59 10.51 -7.59 -0.41
C SER A 59 9.94 -8.03 0.93
N GLY A 60 10.49 -7.55 2.04
CA GLY A 60 10.03 -7.86 3.38
C GLY A 60 10.68 -7.00 4.46
N GLY A 61 10.18 -7.12 5.68
CA GLY A 61 10.68 -6.43 6.86
C GLY A 61 9.72 -6.50 8.04
N GLY A 62 10.05 -5.78 9.11
CA GLY A 62 9.39 -5.87 10.41
C GLY A 62 8.39 -4.77 10.73
N TYR A 63 7.76 -4.12 9.75
CA TYR A 63 6.65 -3.18 9.96
C TYR A 63 5.33 -3.81 9.60
N MET A 64 4.33 -3.62 10.47
CA MET A 64 2.97 -4.07 10.18
C MET A 64 2.43 -3.40 8.92
N MET A 65 1.61 -4.15 8.18
CA MET A 65 0.89 -3.67 7.02
C MET A 65 -0.59 -3.56 7.36
N VAL A 66 -1.17 -2.37 7.25
CA VAL A 66 -2.60 -2.14 7.54
C VAL A 66 -3.52 -2.46 6.36
N GLY A 67 -2.95 -2.65 5.18
CA GLY A 67 -3.67 -2.93 3.95
C GLY A 67 -2.74 -3.02 2.75
N THR A 68 -3.34 -3.13 1.56
CA THR A 68 -2.61 -3.19 0.29
C THR A 68 -3.44 -2.48 -0.77
N VAL A 69 -2.83 -1.55 -1.50
CA VAL A 69 -3.45 -0.90 -2.66
C VAL A 69 -3.66 -1.97 -3.73
N ILE A 70 -4.88 -2.02 -4.30
CA ILE A 70 -5.20 -3.00 -5.33
C ILE A 70 -4.37 -2.76 -6.59
N SER A 71 -4.09 -3.83 -7.33
CA SER A 71 -3.24 -3.74 -8.54
C SER A 71 -3.78 -2.76 -9.58
N ALA A 72 -5.12 -2.60 -9.68
CA ALA A 72 -5.76 -1.70 -10.63
C ALA A 72 -5.46 -0.21 -10.36
N ASP A 73 -5.16 0.14 -9.10
CA ASP A 73 -4.98 1.52 -8.64
C ASP A 73 -3.50 1.89 -8.45
N MET A 74 -2.57 0.96 -8.63
CA MET A 74 -1.13 1.25 -8.47
C MET A 74 -0.61 2.28 -9.47
N ASP A 75 -1.24 2.39 -10.64
CA ASP A 75 -0.92 3.45 -11.61
C ASP A 75 -1.27 4.84 -11.06
N LEU A 76 -2.30 4.96 -10.23
CA LEU A 76 -2.66 6.22 -9.56
C LEU A 76 -1.54 6.64 -8.60
N ILE A 77 -1.03 5.69 -7.80
CA ILE A 77 0.10 5.94 -6.89
C ILE A 77 1.35 6.38 -7.68
N GLY A 78 1.67 5.68 -8.77
CA GLY A 78 2.84 5.97 -9.60
C GLY A 78 2.81 7.34 -10.29
N GLN A 79 1.64 7.97 -10.41
CA GLN A 79 1.45 9.29 -11.02
C GLN A 79 1.30 10.43 -10.00
N LEU A 80 1.25 10.12 -8.70
CA LEU A 80 1.08 11.14 -7.65
C LEU A 80 2.24 12.13 -7.64
N GLN A 81 1.90 13.41 -7.62
CA GLN A 81 2.85 14.48 -7.38
C GLN A 81 3.03 14.69 -5.86
N PRO A 82 4.18 15.22 -5.41
CA PRO A 82 4.33 15.66 -4.03
C PRO A 82 3.19 16.58 -3.60
N HIS A 83 2.71 16.37 -2.37
CA HIS A 83 1.62 17.13 -1.75
C HIS A 83 0.21 16.95 -2.37
N THR A 84 0.03 16.07 -3.35
CA THR A 84 -1.32 15.71 -3.83
C THR A 84 -2.13 15.08 -2.69
N PRO A 85 -3.33 15.59 -2.36
CA PRO A 85 -4.21 14.99 -1.37
C PRO A 85 -4.69 13.62 -1.84
N VAL A 86 -4.68 12.64 -0.94
CA VAL A 86 -5.12 11.27 -1.21
C VAL A 86 -6.06 10.80 -0.10
N ARG A 87 -7.04 9.98 -0.47
CA ARG A 87 -7.94 9.29 0.45
C ARG A 87 -7.93 7.80 0.11
N PHE A 88 -7.54 6.97 1.07
CA PHE A 88 -7.72 5.52 0.95
C PHE A 88 -9.21 5.17 1.10
N VAL A 89 -9.69 4.26 0.25
CA VAL A 89 -11.05 3.73 0.28
C VAL A 89 -10.95 2.23 0.51
N ALA A 90 -11.67 1.74 1.52
CA ALA A 90 -11.73 0.31 1.78
C ALA A 90 -12.48 -0.40 0.64
N VAL A 91 -11.90 -1.50 0.17
CA VAL A 91 -12.48 -2.36 -0.86
C VAL A 91 -12.47 -3.80 -0.36
N ASP A 92 -13.46 -4.57 -0.79
CA ASP A 92 -13.49 -6.01 -0.56
C ASP A 92 -12.86 -6.75 -1.76
N MET A 93 -12.79 -8.08 -1.65
CA MET A 93 -12.21 -8.91 -2.70
C MET A 93 -12.99 -8.81 -4.02
N ALA A 94 -14.32 -8.73 -3.95
CA ALA A 94 -15.16 -8.63 -5.14
C ALA A 94 -14.91 -7.31 -5.89
N GLY A 95 -14.85 -6.18 -5.17
CA GLY A 95 -14.52 -4.87 -5.72
C GLY A 95 -13.11 -4.82 -6.30
N ALA A 96 -12.13 -5.42 -5.63
CA ALA A 96 -10.75 -5.50 -6.14
C ALA A 96 -10.67 -6.29 -7.46
N LEU A 97 -11.38 -7.42 -7.56
CA LEU A 97 -11.42 -8.24 -8.77
C LEU A 97 -12.18 -7.54 -9.91
N ALA A 98 -13.29 -6.86 -9.60
CA ALA A 98 -14.04 -6.08 -10.57
C ALA A 98 -13.18 -4.94 -11.15
N ALA A 99 -12.50 -4.16 -10.30
CA ALA A 99 -11.60 -3.10 -10.75
C ALA A 99 -10.46 -3.63 -11.63
N ARG A 100 -9.91 -4.81 -11.30
CA ARG A 100 -8.91 -5.48 -12.15
C ARG A 100 -9.47 -5.89 -13.51
N HIS A 101 -10.69 -6.42 -13.56
CA HIS A 101 -11.36 -6.78 -14.80
C HIS A 101 -11.63 -5.54 -15.67
N ASP A 102 -12.15 -4.46 -15.08
CA ASP A 102 -12.43 -3.21 -15.79
C ASP A 102 -11.15 -2.59 -16.36
N ARG A 103 -10.05 -2.60 -15.59
CA ARG A 103 -8.73 -2.15 -16.06
C ARG A 103 -8.26 -2.94 -17.27
N GLN A 104 -8.45 -4.27 -17.26
CA GLN A 104 -8.10 -5.15 -18.38
C GLN A 104 -8.96 -4.85 -19.61
N ALA A 105 -10.27 -4.70 -19.45
CA ALA A 105 -11.18 -4.38 -20.54
C ALA A 105 -10.82 -3.06 -21.25
N ILE A 106 -10.37 -2.04 -20.50
CA ILE A 106 -9.87 -0.79 -21.07
C ILE A 106 -8.62 -1.04 -21.94
N LEU A 107 -7.66 -1.83 -21.46
CA LEU A 107 -6.44 -2.17 -22.20
C LEU A 107 -6.75 -2.95 -23.48
N ASP A 108 -7.63 -3.95 -23.39
CA ASP A 108 -8.04 -4.77 -24.53
C ASP A 108 -8.71 -3.91 -25.60
N LYS A 109 -9.57 -2.96 -25.18
CA LYS A 109 -10.18 -1.99 -26.09
C LYS A 109 -9.14 -1.12 -26.78
N MET A 110 -8.17 -0.58 -26.03
CA MET A 110 -7.07 0.20 -26.62
C MET A 110 -6.27 -0.62 -27.63
N GLN A 111 -5.95 -1.87 -27.31
CA GLN A 111 -5.21 -2.76 -28.19
C GLN A 111 -5.99 -3.06 -29.48
N SER A 112 -7.31 -3.25 -29.39
CA SER A 112 -8.16 -3.48 -30.57
C SER A 112 -8.21 -2.31 -31.56
N HIS A 113 -7.94 -1.08 -31.10
CA HIS A 113 -7.89 0.11 -31.95
C HIS A 113 -6.51 0.37 -32.57
N LEU A 114 -5.48 -0.35 -32.13
CA LEU A 114 -4.11 -0.28 -32.65
C LEU A 114 -3.81 -1.38 -33.69
N ALA A 115 -4.66 -2.40 -33.76
CA ALA A 115 -4.60 -3.49 -34.74
C ALA A 115 -5.33 -3.10 -36.03
#